data_AF-A0A6V7Y4H7-F1
#
_entry.id   AF-A0A6V7Y4H7-F1
#
_cell.length_a   1.000
_cell.length_b   1.000
_cell.length_c   1.000
_cell.angle_alpha   90.00
_cell.angle_beta   90.00
_cell.angle_gamma   90.00
#
_symmetry.space_group_name_H-M   'P 1'
#
loop_
_entity.id
_entity.type
_entity.pdbx_description
1 polymer ?
#
loop_
_entity_poly.entity_id
_entity_poly.type
_entity_poly.pdbx_seq_one_letter_code
_entity_poly.pdbx_strand_id
1 'polypeptide(L)'
;MTLTMLNNPLDLWAAECCADMILGINRCLEIAFPKIGKILFHNNRVYIWIAFCNLYGLYWLLFRHAYIFTGMAYSSSFDPLIGYRPFRIELFTDDINDFTIHNTILAIGSPILYLIFSICIFFKGRELIKSISKEEKLVFIQVFIISMLNTSDGIAYAYTMNHPDHGMLPAMIAHFSWLHIHGKYFY
;
A
#
# COMPACT_ATOMS: atom_id res chain seq x y z
N MET A 1 16.35 21.58 -0.60
CA MET A 1 16.67 20.14 -0.50
C MET A 1 16.03 19.50 0.72
N THR A 2 15.97 20.15 1.89
CA THR A 2 15.32 19.63 3.12
C THR A 2 13.79 19.63 3.10
N LEU A 3 13.14 20.61 2.45
CA LEU A 3 11.67 20.73 2.38
C LEU A 3 11.00 19.75 1.40
N THR A 4 11.74 19.23 0.42
CA THR A 4 11.26 18.22 -0.53
C THR A 4 11.39 16.80 0.02
N MET A 5 12.33 16.57 0.94
CA MET A 5 12.47 15.28 1.63
C MET A 5 11.26 15.05 2.54
N LEU A 6 10.82 16.05 3.31
CA LEU A 6 9.73 15.92 4.28
C LEU A 6 8.32 15.70 3.67
N ASN A 7 8.17 15.85 2.35
CA ASN A 7 6.90 15.78 1.63
C ASN A 7 6.95 14.75 0.50
N ASN A 8 7.63 13.60 0.69
CA ASN A 8 7.64 12.53 -0.29
C ASN A 8 6.49 11.55 -0.01
N PRO A 9 5.30 11.65 -0.64
CA PRO A 9 4.15 10.80 -0.30
C PRO A 9 4.38 9.28 -0.43
N LEU A 10 5.49 8.85 -1.05
CA LEU A 10 5.85 7.42 -1.11
C LEU A 10 6.25 6.82 0.22
N ASP A 11 6.80 7.58 1.16
CA ASP A 11 7.24 7.02 2.44
C ASP A 11 6.05 6.53 3.28
N LEU A 12 5.00 7.35 3.35
CA LEU A 12 3.73 7.07 3.98
C LEU A 12 3.01 5.93 3.26
N TRP A 13 2.97 5.97 1.93
CA TRP A 13 2.39 4.91 1.10
C TRP A 13 3.03 3.55 1.40
N ALA A 14 4.36 3.49 1.35
CA ALA A 14 5.10 2.25 1.53
C ALA A 14 4.99 1.71 2.96
N ALA A 15 5.01 2.60 3.97
CA ALA A 15 4.82 2.23 5.37
C ALA A 15 3.40 1.71 5.64
N GLU A 16 2.38 2.39 5.11
CA GLU A 16 0.98 2.00 5.26
C GLU A 16 0.71 0.64 4.60
N CYS A 17 1.11 0.48 3.34
CA CYS A 17 0.91 -0.78 2.62
C CYS A 17 1.60 -1.97 3.31
N CYS A 18 2.80 -1.74 3.87
CA CYS A 18 3.50 -2.76 4.65
C CYS A 18 2.74 -3.11 5.95
N ALA A 19 2.25 -2.09 6.67
CA ALA A 19 1.45 -2.29 7.88
C ALA A 19 0.14 -3.03 7.60
N ASP A 20 -0.52 -2.72 6.48
CA ASP A 20 -1.76 -3.36 6.06
C ASP A 20 -1.56 -4.85 5.77
N MET A 21 -0.51 -5.21 5.02
CA MET A 21 -0.14 -6.61 4.79
C MET A 21 0.15 -7.36 6.10
N ILE A 22 0.92 -6.75 7.01
CA ILE A 22 1.26 -7.37 8.30
C ILE A 22 0.00 -7.58 9.15
N LEU A 23 -0.91 -6.62 9.16
CA LEU A 23 -2.18 -6.73 9.86
C LEU A 23 -3.04 -7.85 9.26
N GLY A 24 -3.12 -7.94 7.92
CA GLY A 24 -3.78 -9.03 7.21
C GLY A 24 -3.20 -10.40 7.58
N ILE A 25 -1.88 -10.52 7.63
CA ILE A 25 -1.16 -11.74 8.07
C ILE A 25 -1.52 -12.08 9.52
N ASN A 26 -1.50 -11.10 10.44
CA ASN A 26 -1.85 -11.33 11.82
C ASN A 26 -3.28 -11.91 11.95
N ARG A 27 -4.25 -11.34 11.23
CA ARG A 27 -5.64 -11.82 11.23
C ARG A 27 -5.78 -13.21 10.62
N CYS A 28 -5.05 -13.50 9.54
CA CYS A 28 -5.01 -14.84 8.97
C CYS A 28 -4.45 -15.86 9.98
N LEU A 29 -3.37 -15.52 10.68
CA LEU A 29 -2.73 -16.41 11.64
C LEU A 29 -3.57 -16.63 12.90
N GLU A 30 -4.24 -15.60 13.42
CA GLU A 30 -5.15 -15.74 14.56
C GLU A 30 -6.25 -16.78 14.29
N ILE A 31 -6.79 -16.80 13.07
CA ILE A 31 -7.86 -17.74 12.67
C ILE A 31 -7.30 -19.09 12.23
N ALA A 32 -6.28 -19.11 11.38
CA ALA A 32 -5.73 -20.34 10.81
C ALA A 32 -4.90 -21.12 11.84
N PHE A 33 -3.98 -20.43 12.52
CA PHE A 33 -2.97 -21.01 13.42
C PHE A 33 -2.72 -20.13 14.65
N PRO A 34 -3.66 -20.06 15.61
CA PRO A 34 -3.58 -19.13 16.75
C PRO A 34 -2.32 -19.28 17.61
N LYS A 35 -1.69 -20.46 17.63
CA LYS A 35 -0.40 -20.70 18.29
C LYS A 35 0.73 -19.89 17.65
N ILE A 36 0.78 -19.84 16.31
CA ILE A 36 1.80 -19.10 15.55
C ILE A 36 1.55 -17.60 15.69
N GLY A 37 0.30 -17.14 15.57
CA GLY A 37 -0.08 -15.75 15.80
C GLY A 37 0.39 -15.25 17.18
N LYS A 38 0.20 -16.04 18.24
CA LYS A 38 0.70 -15.71 19.58
C LYS A 38 2.23 -15.64 19.68
N ILE A 39 2.97 -16.41 18.90
CA ILE A 39 4.43 -16.35 18.92
C ILE A 39 4.94 -15.07 18.23
N LEU A 40 4.30 -14.69 17.12
CA LEU A 40 4.76 -13.58 16.27
C LEU A 40 4.23 -12.21 16.71
N PHE A 41 2.99 -12.13 17.20
CA PHE A 41 2.27 -10.88 17.42
C PHE A 41 1.79 -10.67 18.87
N HIS A 42 2.14 -11.53 19.82
CA HIS A 42 1.69 -11.33 21.20
C HIS A 42 2.60 -10.40 22.00
N ASN A 43 1.98 -9.57 22.85
CA ASN A 43 2.62 -8.62 23.76
C ASN A 43 3.44 -7.57 22.99
N ASN A 44 4.61 -7.18 23.50
CA ASN A 44 5.44 -6.12 22.93
C ASN A 44 6.04 -6.46 21.55
N ARG A 45 5.83 -7.68 21.02
CA ARG A 45 6.34 -8.09 19.71
C ARG A 45 5.64 -7.37 18.55
N VAL A 46 4.42 -6.89 18.74
CA VAL A 46 3.74 -6.04 17.74
C VAL A 46 4.54 -4.76 17.48
N TYR A 47 5.17 -4.17 18.50
CA TYR A 47 5.97 -2.97 18.33
C TYR A 47 7.20 -3.18 17.43
N ILE A 48 7.72 -4.41 17.35
CA ILE A 48 8.82 -4.75 16.43
C ILE A 48 8.32 -4.63 14.98
N TRP A 49 7.13 -5.15 14.71
CA TRP A 49 6.51 -5.05 13.38
C TRP A 49 6.14 -3.61 13.02
N ILE A 50 5.61 -2.85 13.98
CA ILE A 50 5.33 -1.42 13.77
C ILE A 50 6.63 -0.66 13.47
N ALA A 51 7.69 -0.91 14.25
CA ALA A 51 9.00 -0.30 14.00
C ALA A 51 9.54 -0.69 12.62
N PHE A 52 9.36 -1.94 12.21
CA PHE A 52 9.74 -2.42 10.87
C PHE A 52 9.01 -1.65 9.76
N CYS A 53 7.69 -1.46 9.84
CA CYS A 53 6.93 -0.66 8.86
C CYS A 53 7.45 0.78 8.76
N ASN A 54 7.75 1.39 9.91
CA ASN A 54 8.28 2.76 9.97
C ASN A 54 9.69 2.85 9.37
N LEU A 55 10.57 1.88 9.67
CA LEU A 55 11.91 1.81 9.08
C LEU A 55 11.84 1.59 7.57
N TYR A 56 10.87 0.81 7.10
CA TYR A 56 10.63 0.62 5.67
C TYR A 56 10.17 1.94 5.01
N GLY A 57 9.23 2.69 5.61
CA GLY A 57 8.88 4.03 5.12
C GLY A 57 10.07 5.00 5.11
N LEU A 58 10.86 5.01 6.19
CA LEU A 58 12.08 5.83 6.28
C LEU A 58 13.10 5.49 5.20
N TYR A 59 13.17 4.23 4.76
CA TYR A 59 14.01 3.86 3.62
C TYR A 59 13.59 4.59 2.34
N TRP A 60 12.29 4.63 2.05
CA TRP A 60 11.75 5.38 0.91
C TRP A 60 11.95 6.89 1.05
N LEU A 61 11.85 7.42 2.27
CA LEU A 61 12.08 8.84 2.55
C LEU A 61 13.53 9.27 2.29
N LEU A 62 14.50 8.47 2.75
CA LEU A 62 15.91 8.87 2.79
C LEU A 62 16.71 8.46 1.55
N PHE A 63 16.33 7.35 0.91
CA PHE A 63 17.13 6.72 -0.16
C PHE A 63 16.46 6.71 -1.52
N ARG A 64 15.22 7.19 -1.66
CA ARG A 64 14.49 7.23 -2.93
C ARG A 64 14.09 8.65 -3.30
N HIS A 65 13.94 8.91 -4.60
CA HIS A 65 13.56 10.23 -5.08
C HIS A 65 12.11 10.58 -4.70
N ALA A 66 11.85 11.88 -4.55
CA ALA A 66 10.52 12.37 -4.21
C ALA A 66 9.52 12.13 -5.36
N TYR A 67 8.36 11.58 -5.02
CA TYR A 67 7.29 11.32 -5.97
C TYR A 67 6.26 12.44 -5.90
N ILE A 68 6.37 13.37 -6.82
CA ILE A 68 5.67 14.65 -6.72
C ILE A 68 4.54 14.66 -7.74
N PHE A 69 3.37 15.12 -7.30
CA PHE A 69 2.24 15.37 -8.18
C PHE A 69 2.54 16.51 -9.14
N THR A 70 2.30 16.28 -10.43
CA THR A 70 2.39 17.33 -11.45
C THR A 70 1.06 17.51 -12.16
N GLY A 71 0.60 18.75 -12.29
CA GLY A 71 -0.62 19.08 -13.03
C GLY A 71 -0.50 18.83 -14.54
N MET A 72 0.72 18.72 -15.07
CA MET A 72 0.97 18.43 -16.48
C MET A 72 0.67 16.97 -16.83
N ALA A 73 1.07 16.04 -15.96
CA ALA A 73 0.80 14.61 -16.13
C ALA A 73 -0.46 14.14 -15.39
N TYR A 74 -1.13 15.03 -14.64
CA TYR A 74 -2.28 14.73 -13.77
C TYR A 74 -2.05 13.50 -12.87
N SER A 75 -0.79 13.29 -12.51
CA SER A 75 -0.31 12.14 -11.78
C SER A 75 0.97 12.50 -11.05
N SER A 76 1.28 11.69 -10.04
CA SER A 76 2.56 11.76 -9.34
C SER A 76 3.62 11.00 -10.13
N SER A 77 4.84 11.52 -10.14
CA SER A 77 5.95 10.92 -10.86
C SER A 77 7.28 11.25 -10.18
N PHE A 78 8.31 10.45 -10.44
CA PHE A 78 9.66 10.69 -9.94
C PHE A 78 10.37 11.86 -10.63
N ASP A 79 9.97 12.20 -11.87
CA ASP A 79 10.49 13.37 -12.59
C ASP A 79 9.54 14.56 -12.43
N PRO A 80 9.86 15.56 -11.59
CA PRO A 80 8.99 16.72 -11.40
C PRO A 80 8.87 17.61 -12.65
N LEU A 81 9.72 17.40 -13.67
CA LEU A 81 9.73 18.17 -14.91
C LEU A 81 9.05 17.44 -16.08
N ILE A 82 8.29 16.38 -15.79
CA ILE A 82 7.54 15.65 -16.81
C ILE A 82 6.64 16.61 -17.61
N GLY A 83 6.68 16.49 -18.94
CA GLY A 83 5.96 17.38 -19.86
C GLY A 83 6.63 18.72 -20.18
N TYR A 84 7.67 19.14 -19.43
CA TYR A 84 8.47 20.33 -19.75
C TYR A 84 9.77 20.01 -20.49
N ARG A 85 10.31 18.80 -20.30
CA ARG A 85 11.53 18.30 -20.95
C ARG A 85 11.40 16.80 -21.26
N PRO A 86 12.25 16.25 -22.17
CA PRO A 86 12.31 14.80 -22.37
C PRO A 86 12.58 14.09 -21.05
N PHE A 87 11.82 13.03 -20.79
CA PHE A 87 11.91 12.25 -19.56
C PHE A 87 13.29 11.59 -19.43
N ARG A 88 13.96 11.79 -18.30
CA ARG A 88 15.30 11.26 -18.05
C ARG A 88 15.22 9.94 -17.28
N ILE A 89 14.79 8.89 -17.98
CA ILE A 89 14.55 7.56 -17.39
C ILE A 89 15.77 7.00 -16.65
N GLU A 90 16.98 7.28 -17.13
CA GLU A 90 18.25 6.80 -16.56
C GLU A 90 18.47 7.27 -15.11
N LEU A 91 17.92 8.43 -14.73
CA LEU A 91 18.07 8.98 -13.38
C LEU A 91 17.13 8.32 -12.36
N PHE A 92 16.07 7.66 -12.82
CA PHE A 92 14.98 7.14 -11.98
C PHE A 92 14.74 5.64 -12.17
N THR A 93 15.60 4.95 -12.91
CA THR A 93 15.40 3.53 -13.26
C THR A 93 15.32 2.66 -12.00
N ASP A 94 16.20 2.89 -11.03
CA ASP A 94 16.19 2.13 -9.77
C ASP A 94 14.95 2.42 -8.92
N ASP A 95 14.52 3.69 -8.83
CA ASP A 95 13.29 4.05 -8.10
C ASP A 95 12.04 3.44 -8.73
N ILE A 96 11.96 3.47 -10.07
CA ILE A 96 10.84 2.90 -10.83
C ILE A 96 10.80 1.38 -10.64
N ASN A 97 11.94 0.71 -10.69
CA ASN A 97 12.01 -0.74 -10.49
C ASN A 97 11.58 -1.12 -9.07
N ASP A 98 12.12 -0.47 -8.05
CA ASP A 98 11.74 -0.72 -6.65
C ASP A 98 10.26 -0.46 -6.40
N PHE A 99 9.73 0.65 -6.95
CA PHE A 99 8.32 1.01 -6.77
C PHE A 99 7.40 0.02 -7.46
N THR A 100 7.81 -0.45 -8.65
CA THR A 100 7.10 -1.50 -9.39
C THR A 100 7.10 -2.82 -8.63
N ILE A 101 8.23 -3.23 -8.04
CA ILE A 101 8.34 -4.44 -7.22
C ILE A 101 7.42 -4.32 -6.00
N HIS A 102 7.47 -3.20 -5.27
CA HIS A 102 6.62 -2.94 -4.12
C HIS A 102 5.13 -3.06 -4.47
N ASN A 103 4.69 -2.38 -5.53
CA ASN A 103 3.30 -2.41 -5.97
C ASN A 103 2.87 -3.80 -6.50
N THR A 104 3.78 -4.54 -7.15
CA THR A 104 3.50 -5.91 -7.61
C THR A 104 3.29 -6.86 -6.43
N ILE A 105 4.12 -6.76 -5.39
CA ILE A 105 3.97 -7.55 -4.17
C ILE A 105 2.62 -7.25 -3.51
N LEU A 106 2.19 -5.99 -3.47
CA LEU A 106 0.88 -5.61 -2.92
C LEU A 106 -0.28 -6.14 -3.76
N ALA A 107 -0.23 -5.91 -5.08
CA ALA A 107 -1.29 -6.28 -5.99
C ALA A 107 -1.55 -7.79 -6.03
N ILE A 108 -0.52 -8.61 -5.76
CA ILE A 108 -0.63 -10.07 -5.69
C ILE A 108 -0.86 -10.54 -4.25
N GLY A 109 -0.10 -10.01 -3.31
CA GLY A 109 -0.07 -10.45 -1.91
C GLY A 109 -1.36 -10.16 -1.17
N SER A 110 -1.93 -8.96 -1.34
CA SER A 110 -3.18 -8.58 -0.66
C SER A 110 -4.35 -9.49 -1.07
N PRO A 111 -4.68 -9.69 -2.36
CA PRO A 111 -5.74 -10.61 -2.75
C PRO A 111 -5.54 -12.04 -2.25
N ILE A 112 -4.31 -12.56 -2.28
CA ILE A 112 -4.00 -13.91 -1.77
C ILE A 112 -4.27 -13.99 -0.27
N LEU A 113 -3.83 -13.01 0.52
CA LEU A 113 -4.08 -12.96 1.96
C LEU A 113 -5.58 -12.97 2.26
N TYR A 114 -6.38 -12.14 1.58
CA TYR A 114 -7.82 -12.11 1.80
C TYR A 114 -8.55 -13.35 1.27
N LEU A 115 -8.03 -14.00 0.23
CA LEU A 115 -8.56 -15.28 -0.24
C LEU A 115 -8.32 -16.38 0.80
N ILE A 116 -7.10 -16.49 1.32
CA ILE A 116 -6.76 -17.42 2.41
C ILE A 116 -7.65 -17.15 3.63
N PHE A 117 -7.83 -15.88 3.99
CA PHE A 117 -8.69 -15.48 5.09
C PHE A 117 -10.15 -15.90 4.87
N SER A 118 -10.70 -15.62 3.68
CA SER A 118 -12.07 -15.98 3.31
C SER A 118 -12.29 -17.49 3.36
N ILE A 119 -11.31 -18.27 2.89
CA ILE A 119 -11.31 -19.73 2.98
C ILE A 119 -11.28 -20.18 4.44
N CYS A 120 -10.42 -19.59 5.28
CA CYS A 120 -10.33 -19.91 6.70
C CYS A 120 -11.64 -19.64 7.45
N ILE A 121 -12.30 -18.51 7.15
CA ILE A 121 -13.63 -18.22 7.67
C ILE A 121 -14.65 -19.22 7.14
N PHE A 122 -14.63 -19.58 5.86
CA PHE A 122 -15.61 -20.53 5.33
C PHE A 122 -15.54 -21.89 6.04
N PHE A 123 -14.34 -22.41 6.29
CA PHE A 123 -14.14 -23.71 6.95
C PHE A 123 -14.32 -23.68 8.47
N LYS A 124 -13.98 -22.58 9.14
CA LYS A 124 -14.04 -22.48 10.62
C LYS A 124 -15.20 -21.60 11.14
N GLY A 125 -16.01 -21.05 10.24
CA GLY A 125 -16.74 -19.79 10.47
C GLY A 125 -17.95 -19.84 11.37
N ARG A 126 -18.66 -20.96 11.54
CA ARG A 126 -19.94 -20.87 12.28
C ARG A 126 -19.80 -20.62 13.78
N GLU A 127 -18.73 -21.14 14.38
CA GLU A 127 -18.42 -20.94 15.80
C GLU A 127 -17.56 -19.68 16.02
N LEU A 128 -16.58 -19.43 15.13
CA LEU A 128 -15.67 -18.29 15.21
C LEU A 128 -16.30 -16.94 14.83
N ILE A 129 -17.21 -16.88 13.84
CA ILE A 129 -17.91 -15.63 13.50
C ILE A 129 -18.76 -15.14 14.68
N LYS A 130 -19.23 -16.05 15.55
CA LYS A 130 -19.96 -15.71 16.78
C LYS A 130 -19.05 -15.18 17.88
N SER A 131 -17.77 -15.60 17.93
CA SER A 131 -16.81 -15.14 18.93
C SER A 131 -16.10 -13.83 18.56
N ILE A 132 -16.05 -13.48 17.26
CA ILE A 132 -15.42 -12.25 16.78
C ILE A 132 -16.29 -11.04 17.12
N SER A 133 -15.68 -10.03 17.73
CA SER A 133 -16.34 -8.80 18.15
C SER A 133 -16.83 -7.98 16.95
N LYS A 134 -17.76 -7.04 17.18
CA LYS A 134 -18.26 -6.16 16.12
C LYS A 134 -17.15 -5.24 15.62
N GLU A 135 -16.30 -4.78 16.53
CA GLU A 135 -15.17 -3.89 16.27
C GLU A 135 -14.13 -4.59 15.40
N GLU A 136 -13.81 -5.85 15.69
CA GLU A 136 -12.89 -6.66 14.88
C GLU A 136 -13.38 -6.85 13.44
N LYS A 137 -14.70 -7.02 13.24
CA LYS A 137 -15.31 -7.11 11.91
C LYS A 137 -15.24 -5.79 11.14
N LEU A 138 -15.45 -4.66 11.82
CA LEU A 138 -15.39 -3.34 11.19
C LEU A 138 -13.95 -2.98 10.77
N VAL A 139 -12.98 -3.24 11.64
CA VAL A 139 -11.55 -3.07 11.31
C VAL A 139 -11.18 -3.96 10.13
N PHE A 140 -11.69 -5.19 10.09
CA PHE A 140 -11.45 -6.08 8.96
C PHE A 140 -12.00 -5.54 7.64
N ILE A 141 -13.26 -5.10 7.62
CA ILE A 141 -13.87 -4.52 6.42
C ILE A 141 -13.11 -3.27 5.97
N GLN A 142 -12.68 -2.44 6.92
CA GLN A 142 -11.88 -1.25 6.65
C GLN A 142 -10.57 -1.61 5.95
N VAL A 143 -9.81 -2.54 6.52
CA VAL A 143 -8.51 -3.01 6.00
C VAL A 143 -8.70 -3.64 4.61
N PHE A 144 -9.75 -4.46 4.43
CA PHE A 144 -10.10 -5.02 3.12
C PHE A 144 -10.38 -3.95 2.06
N ILE A 145 -11.17 -2.92 2.38
CA ILE A 145 -11.48 -1.82 1.46
C ILE A 145 -10.21 -1.04 1.10
N ILE A 146 -9.36 -0.73 2.08
CA ILE A 146 -8.08 -0.02 1.86
C ILE A 146 -7.18 -0.84 0.93
N SER A 147 -7.00 -2.13 1.19
CA SER A 147 -6.21 -3.02 0.35
C SER A 147 -6.74 -3.14 -1.09
N MET A 148 -8.06 -3.16 -1.28
CA MET A 148 -8.68 -3.14 -2.61
C MET A 148 -8.41 -1.84 -3.36
N LEU A 149 -8.49 -0.69 -2.68
CA LEU A 149 -8.17 0.61 -3.27
C LEU A 149 -6.66 0.73 -3.60
N ASN A 150 -5.77 0.25 -2.73
CA ASN A 150 -4.32 0.19 -2.97
C ASN A 150 -3.98 -0.70 -4.18
N THR A 151 -4.63 -1.87 -4.28
CA THR A 151 -4.45 -2.78 -5.42
C THR A 151 -4.94 -2.14 -6.73
N SER A 152 -6.08 -1.45 -6.67
CA SER A 152 -6.65 -0.75 -7.84
C SER A 152 -5.73 0.38 -8.33
N ASP A 153 -5.15 1.14 -7.40
CA ASP A 153 -4.17 2.19 -7.70
C ASP A 153 -2.91 1.61 -8.36
N GLY A 154 -2.34 0.55 -7.78
CA GLY A 154 -1.17 -0.14 -8.34
C GLY A 154 -1.39 -0.67 -9.75
N ILE A 155 -2.57 -1.27 -10.02
CA ILE A 155 -2.94 -1.76 -11.36
C ILE A 155 -3.12 -0.60 -12.34
N ALA A 156 -3.82 0.46 -11.92
CA ALA A 156 -4.04 1.64 -12.76
C ALA A 156 -2.71 2.30 -13.15
N TYR A 157 -1.77 2.39 -12.21
CA TYR A 157 -0.43 2.94 -12.47
C TYR A 157 0.39 2.06 -13.42
N ALA A 158 0.41 0.74 -13.19
CA ALA A 158 1.09 -0.21 -14.09
C ALA A 158 0.51 -0.16 -15.51
N TYR A 159 -0.81 0.04 -15.64
CA TYR A 159 -1.46 0.24 -16.93
C TYR A 159 -0.99 1.54 -17.59
N THR A 160 -1.03 2.69 -16.88
CA THR A 160 -0.59 3.99 -17.40
C THR A 160 0.87 3.99 -17.85
N MET A 161 1.76 3.30 -17.14
CA MET A 161 3.17 3.20 -17.53
C MET A 161 3.39 2.42 -18.84
N ASN A 162 2.60 1.36 -19.08
CA ASN A 162 2.73 0.56 -20.30
C ASN A 162 1.97 1.14 -21.49
N HIS A 163 1.04 2.06 -21.23
CA HIS A 163 0.09 2.60 -22.20
C HIS A 163 -0.02 4.13 -22.08
N PRO A 164 1.07 4.88 -22.33
CA PRO A 164 1.13 6.32 -22.08
C PRO A 164 0.15 7.14 -22.94
N ASP A 165 -0.32 6.61 -24.06
CA ASP A 165 -1.21 7.32 -25.01
C ASP A 165 -2.71 7.21 -24.66
N HIS A 166 -3.10 6.45 -23.62
CA HIS A 166 -4.49 6.06 -23.37
C HIS A 166 -5.34 7.08 -22.59
N GLY A 167 -4.88 8.33 -22.51
CA GLY A 167 -5.61 9.45 -21.91
C GLY A 167 -5.58 9.47 -20.38
N MET A 168 -6.23 10.48 -19.80
CA MET A 168 -6.08 10.88 -18.39
C MET A 168 -6.87 10.01 -17.40
N LEU A 169 -7.79 9.18 -17.89
CA LEU A 169 -8.78 8.49 -17.06
C LEU A 169 -8.17 7.51 -16.05
N PRO A 170 -7.20 6.64 -16.42
CA PRO A 170 -6.56 5.73 -15.47
C PRO A 170 -5.74 6.48 -14.40
N ALA A 171 -5.07 7.57 -14.78
CA ALA A 171 -4.32 8.42 -13.87
C ALA A 171 -5.25 9.13 -12.85
N MET A 172 -6.44 9.55 -13.28
CA MET A 172 -7.44 10.13 -12.39
C MET A 172 -8.02 9.10 -11.40
N ILE A 173 -8.27 7.87 -11.83
CA ILE A 173 -8.76 6.79 -10.96
C ILE A 173 -7.69 6.42 -9.91
N ALA A 174 -6.43 6.34 -10.34
CA ALA A 174 -5.29 6.13 -9.46
C ALA A 174 -5.23 7.24 -8.39
N HIS A 175 -5.19 8.49 -8.83
CA HIS A 175 -5.11 9.63 -7.91
C HIS A 175 -6.34 9.76 -6.98
N PHE A 176 -7.54 9.43 -7.46
CA PHE A 176 -8.76 9.43 -6.64
C PHE A 176 -8.75 8.32 -5.58
N SER A 177 -8.27 7.13 -5.94
CA SER A 177 -8.06 6.02 -4.99
C SER A 177 -7.05 6.44 -3.93
N TRP A 178 -5.92 7.00 -4.34
CA TRP A 178 -4.89 7.54 -3.44
C TRP A 178 -5.46 8.60 -2.47
N LEU A 179 -6.23 9.57 -2.98
CA LEU A 179 -6.89 10.60 -2.17
C LEU A 179 -7.92 10.04 -1.18
N HIS A 180 -8.66 8.97 -1.53
CA HIS A 180 -9.63 8.39 -0.61
C HIS A 180 -8.97 7.68 0.56
N ILE A 181 -7.77 7.17 0.37
CA ILE A 181 -7.01 6.49 1.40
C ILE A 181 -6.28 7.54 2.26
N HIS A 182 -5.71 8.59 1.66
CA HIS A 182 -4.78 9.51 2.34
C HIS A 182 -5.29 10.94 2.57
N GLY A 183 -6.39 11.33 1.93
CA GLY A 183 -6.88 12.72 1.85
C GLY A 183 -7.46 13.33 3.13
N LYS A 184 -7.39 12.64 4.27
CA LYS A 184 -7.88 13.18 5.56
C LYS A 184 -6.94 14.20 6.22
N TYR A 185 -5.74 14.45 5.68
CA TYR A 185 -4.73 15.33 6.28
C TYR A 185 -4.56 16.70 5.60
N PHE A 186 -5.45 17.08 4.67
CA PHE A 186 -5.37 18.35 3.93
C PHE A 186 -6.50 19.34 4.26
N TYR A 187 -6.77 19.54 5.56
CA TYR A 187 -7.57 20.66 6.07
C TYR A 187 -6.83 21.40 7.17
#